data_AF-U5CCL8-F1
#
_entry.id   AF-U5CCL8-F1
#
_cell.length_a   1.000
_cell.length_b   1.000
_cell.length_c   1.000
_cell.angle_alpha   90.00
_cell.angle_beta   90.00
_cell.angle_gamma   90.00
#
_symmetry.space_group_name_H-M   'P 1'
#
loop_
_entity.id
_entity.type
_entity.pdbx_description
1 polymer ?
#
loop_
_entity_poly.entity_id
_entity_poly.type
_entity_poly.pdbx_seq_one_letter_code
_entity_poly.pdbx_strand_id
1 'polypeptide(L)'
;VLMSVQEKIEELKKRRAIAEIKTNVAYRWFLGYGLTEEIPHFSTFSQNYIRRFKGTDIFEKIFTKILEEAIKHGLVNAEEVFIDSTHVKASANKKKYTKEIIEQEARIYQEKLEEEINKDREAHGKKPLKKIKKIKTKEVKVSKTDPDSGMLNKNGKEKIFAYSFHTACDKNGFVLGVKVEAANVH
;
A
#
# COMPACT_ATOMS: atom_id res chain seq x y z
N VAL A 1 4.21 14.09 -6.31
CA VAL A 1 5.63 13.69 -6.17
C VAL A 1 5.80 12.46 -5.27
N LEU A 2 4.78 12.08 -4.47
CA LEU A 2 4.36 10.69 -4.20
C LEU A 2 4.52 9.70 -5.35
N MET A 3 4.08 10.17 -6.50
CA MET A 3 4.32 9.57 -7.80
C MET A 3 5.79 9.18 -7.99
N SER A 4 6.80 9.94 -7.57
CA SER A 4 8.20 9.80 -8.02
C SER A 4 8.92 8.49 -7.67
N VAL A 5 8.51 7.71 -6.66
CA VAL A 5 9.20 6.46 -6.27
C VAL A 5 8.43 5.21 -6.50
N GLN A 6 7.13 5.23 -6.23
CA GLN A 6 6.29 4.23 -6.85
C GLN A 6 6.48 4.28 -8.36
N GLU A 7 6.58 5.46 -8.98
CA GLU A 7 6.99 5.61 -10.38
C GLU A 7 8.39 5.08 -10.63
N LYS A 8 9.40 5.31 -9.79
CA LYS A 8 10.76 4.80 -10.07
C LYS A 8 10.88 3.28 -9.95
N ILE A 9 10.18 2.67 -8.99
CA ILE A 9 10.10 1.21 -8.82
C ILE A 9 9.23 0.60 -9.91
N GLU A 10 8.06 1.19 -10.19
CA GLU A 10 7.25 0.86 -11.37
C GLU A 10 8.06 1.06 -12.65
N GLU A 11 8.88 2.09 -12.77
CA GLU A 11 9.67 2.41 -13.95
C GLU A 11 10.79 1.39 -14.12
N LEU A 12 11.46 0.97 -13.04
CA LEU A 12 12.42 -0.13 -13.08
C LEU A 12 11.74 -1.47 -13.44
N LYS A 13 10.56 -1.74 -12.88
CA LYS A 13 9.75 -2.92 -13.23
C LYS A 13 9.28 -2.86 -14.68
N LYS A 14 8.83 -1.71 -15.19
CA LYS A 14 8.38 -1.48 -16.57
C LYS A 14 9.54 -1.57 -17.56
N ARG A 15 10.72 -1.05 -17.20
CA ARG A 15 11.95 -1.23 -17.98
C ARG A 15 12.31 -2.70 -18.11
N ARG A 16 12.27 -3.44 -16.99
CA ARG A 16 12.51 -4.88 -16.99
C ARG A 16 11.46 -5.62 -17.82
N ALA A 17 10.17 -5.33 -17.63
CA ALA A 17 9.09 -5.92 -18.40
C ALA A 17 9.27 -5.69 -19.91
N ILE A 18 9.61 -4.48 -20.33
CA ILE A 18 9.87 -4.18 -21.75
C ILE A 18 11.13 -4.86 -22.26
N ALA A 19 12.17 -4.98 -21.44
CA ALA A 19 13.34 -5.77 -21.79
C ALA A 19 12.99 -7.26 -21.98
N GLU A 20 12.11 -7.81 -21.14
CA GLU A 20 11.61 -9.18 -21.27
C GLU A 20 10.73 -9.35 -22.53
N ILE A 21 9.88 -8.38 -22.86
CA ILE A 21 9.07 -8.44 -24.11
C ILE A 21 9.99 -8.40 -25.35
N LYS A 22 11.15 -7.73 -25.28
CA LYS A 22 12.11 -7.72 -26.39
C LYS A 22 12.69 -9.09 -26.71
N THR A 23 12.92 -9.92 -25.71
CA THR A 23 13.61 -11.21 -25.85
C THR A 23 12.69 -12.43 -25.77
N ASN A 24 11.55 -12.31 -25.09
CA ASN A 24 10.63 -13.41 -24.85
C ASN A 24 9.55 -13.47 -25.95
N VAL A 25 9.64 -14.48 -26.80
CA VAL A 25 8.71 -14.73 -27.91
C VAL A 25 7.27 -14.94 -27.42
N ALA A 26 7.06 -15.60 -26.28
CA ALA A 26 5.72 -15.84 -25.73
C ALA A 26 5.04 -14.51 -25.35
N TYR A 27 5.78 -13.57 -24.77
CA TYR A 27 5.26 -12.25 -24.43
C TYR A 27 4.95 -11.42 -25.69
N ARG A 28 5.77 -11.53 -26.74
CA ARG A 28 5.49 -10.87 -28.02
C ARG A 28 4.21 -11.41 -28.65
N TRP A 29 4.06 -12.73 -28.70
CA TRP A 29 2.87 -13.39 -29.22
C TRP A 29 1.62 -12.98 -28.44
N PHE A 30 1.68 -13.02 -27.10
CA PHE A 30 0.56 -12.64 -26.24
C PHE A 30 0.13 -11.17 -26.42
N LEU A 31 1.08 -10.27 -26.65
CA LEU A 31 0.83 -8.84 -26.87
C LEU A 31 0.53 -8.49 -28.34
N GLY A 32 0.59 -9.47 -29.26
CA GLY A 32 0.34 -9.26 -30.69
C GLY A 32 1.48 -8.60 -31.47
N TYR A 33 2.69 -8.56 -30.92
CA TYR A 33 3.87 -8.01 -31.60
C TYR A 33 4.52 -9.05 -32.51
N GLY A 34 4.83 -8.66 -33.76
CA GLY A 34 5.63 -9.49 -34.67
C GLY A 34 7.06 -9.69 -34.15
N LEU A 35 7.80 -10.71 -34.61
CA LEU A 35 9.17 -10.98 -34.12
C LEU A 35 10.16 -9.84 -34.43
N THR A 36 9.99 -9.17 -35.57
CA THR A 36 10.86 -8.08 -36.06
C THR A 36 10.36 -6.69 -35.70
N GLU A 37 9.19 -6.59 -35.06
CA GLU A 37 8.57 -5.31 -34.75
C GLU A 37 9.30 -4.58 -33.62
N GLU A 38 9.43 -3.26 -33.68
CA GLU A 38 10.05 -2.52 -32.59
C GLU A 38 9.08 -2.33 -31.42
N ILE A 39 9.55 -2.67 -30.22
CA ILE A 39 8.76 -2.46 -29.00
C ILE A 39 8.96 -1.03 -28.52
N PRO A 40 7.87 -0.30 -28.19
CA PRO A 40 7.94 1.06 -27.68
C PRO A 40 8.88 1.20 -26.48
N HIS A 41 9.51 2.35 -26.39
CA HIS A 41 10.34 2.69 -25.23
C HIS A 41 9.50 2.74 -23.95
N PHE A 42 10.11 2.39 -22.80
CA PHE A 42 9.40 2.30 -21.52
C PHE A 42 8.75 3.61 -21.07
N SER A 43 9.34 4.75 -21.43
CA SER A 43 8.75 6.06 -21.14
C SER A 43 7.41 6.23 -21.84
N THR A 44 7.28 5.76 -23.08
CA THR A 44 6.04 5.81 -23.85
C THR A 44 4.96 4.97 -23.20
N PHE A 45 5.30 3.74 -22.80
CA PHE A 45 4.39 2.86 -22.06
C PHE A 45 3.96 3.47 -20.73
N SER A 46 4.91 3.96 -19.91
CA SER A 46 4.62 4.57 -18.61
C SER A 46 3.72 5.80 -18.72
N GLN A 47 3.98 6.68 -19.69
CA GLN A 47 3.17 7.89 -19.90
C GLN A 47 1.78 7.54 -20.41
N ASN A 48 1.66 6.58 -21.32
CA ASN A 48 0.36 6.11 -21.80
C ASN A 48 -0.46 5.46 -20.67
N TYR A 49 0.19 4.63 -19.86
CA TYR A 49 -0.40 3.98 -18.69
C TYR A 49 -0.97 5.02 -17.71
N ILE A 50 -0.16 6.00 -17.31
CA ILE A 50 -0.61 7.06 -16.40
C ILE A 50 -1.76 7.86 -17.03
N ARG A 51 -1.66 8.25 -18.29
CA ARG A 51 -2.68 9.11 -18.92
C ARG A 51 -4.02 8.40 -19.13
N ARG A 52 -4.00 7.12 -19.52
CA ARG A 52 -5.22 6.36 -19.84
C ARG A 52 -5.94 5.83 -18.61
N PHE A 53 -5.20 5.46 -17.57
CA PHE A 53 -5.78 4.76 -16.41
C PHE A 53 -5.78 5.57 -15.13
N LYS A 54 -5.32 6.83 -15.16
CA LYS A 54 -5.42 7.70 -13.99
C LYS A 54 -6.88 7.94 -13.62
N GLY A 55 -7.22 7.66 -12.38
CA GLY A 55 -8.57 7.83 -11.84
C GLY A 55 -9.55 6.72 -12.25
N THR A 56 -9.08 5.63 -12.86
CA THR A 56 -9.91 4.46 -13.15
C THR A 56 -9.67 3.36 -12.11
N ASP A 57 -10.68 2.52 -11.92
CA ASP A 57 -10.68 1.36 -11.01
C ASP A 57 -10.48 0.04 -11.79
N ILE A 58 -10.04 0.12 -13.05
CA ILE A 58 -9.96 -1.02 -13.97
C ILE A 58 -9.01 -2.09 -13.43
N PHE A 59 -7.88 -1.70 -12.85
CA PHE A 59 -6.92 -2.66 -12.29
C PHE A 59 -7.48 -3.41 -11.08
N GLU A 60 -8.20 -2.70 -10.21
CA GLU A 60 -8.88 -3.31 -9.07
C GLU A 60 -9.95 -4.30 -9.57
N LYS A 61 -10.77 -3.91 -10.54
CA LYS A 61 -11.78 -4.80 -11.15
C LYS A 61 -11.16 -6.04 -11.79
N ILE A 62 -10.06 -5.90 -12.53
CA ILE A 62 -9.36 -7.03 -13.16
C ILE A 62 -8.79 -7.95 -12.08
N PHE A 63 -8.13 -7.39 -11.07
CA PHE A 63 -7.56 -8.15 -9.97
C PHE A 63 -8.65 -8.92 -9.21
N THR A 64 -9.74 -8.26 -8.83
CA THR A 64 -10.87 -8.89 -8.15
C THR A 64 -11.46 -10.01 -8.98
N LYS A 65 -11.65 -9.81 -10.29
CA LYS A 65 -12.19 -10.85 -11.17
C LYS A 65 -11.27 -12.07 -11.29
N ILE A 66 -9.95 -11.86 -11.38
CA ILE A 66 -8.98 -12.97 -11.39
C ILE A 66 -9.01 -13.72 -10.07
N LEU A 67 -9.07 -12.99 -8.95
CA LEU A 67 -9.13 -13.57 -7.62
C LEU A 67 -10.42 -14.37 -7.40
N GLU A 68 -11.57 -13.84 -7.84
CA GLU A 68 -12.85 -14.54 -7.82
C GLU A 68 -12.79 -15.85 -8.61
N GLU A 69 -12.19 -15.85 -9.80
CA GLU A 69 -12.05 -17.06 -10.59
C GLU A 69 -11.12 -18.07 -9.91
N ALA A 70 -10.02 -17.61 -9.31
CA ALA A 70 -9.12 -18.47 -8.55
C ALA A 70 -9.81 -19.10 -7.32
N ILE A 71 -10.66 -18.34 -6.63
CA ILE A 71 -11.49 -18.85 -5.53
C ILE A 71 -12.51 -19.88 -6.03
N LYS A 72 -13.23 -19.60 -7.12
CA LYS A 72 -14.21 -20.53 -7.71
C LYS A 72 -13.59 -21.87 -8.09
N HIS A 73 -12.36 -21.87 -8.56
CA HIS A 73 -11.62 -23.08 -8.92
C HIS A 73 -10.90 -23.74 -7.73
N GLY A 74 -11.07 -23.22 -6.50
CA GLY A 74 -10.46 -23.79 -5.30
C GLY A 74 -8.94 -23.65 -5.24
N LEU A 75 -8.37 -22.71 -5.99
CA LEU A 75 -6.92 -22.44 -6.00
C LEU A 75 -6.49 -21.65 -4.75
N VAL A 76 -7.43 -20.86 -4.21
CA VAL A 76 -7.21 -20.01 -3.04
C VAL A 76 -7.73 -20.69 -1.78
N ASN A 77 -6.89 -20.80 -0.76
CA ASN A 77 -7.30 -21.24 0.57
C ASN A 77 -7.49 -20.05 1.52
N ALA A 78 -8.74 -19.70 1.81
CA ALA A 78 -9.06 -18.56 2.67
C ALA A 78 -9.00 -18.86 4.19
N GLU A 79 -8.69 -20.08 4.61
CA GLU A 79 -8.63 -20.46 6.04
C GLU A 79 -7.44 -19.81 6.77
N GLU A 80 -6.29 -19.71 6.09
CA GLU A 80 -5.04 -19.18 6.62
C GLU A 80 -4.58 -18.00 5.74
N VAL A 81 -4.58 -16.79 6.32
CA VAL A 81 -4.11 -15.57 5.64
C VAL A 81 -2.87 -15.04 6.32
N PHE A 82 -1.79 -14.92 5.54
CA PHE A 82 -0.52 -14.33 5.98
C PHE A 82 -0.47 -12.88 5.54
N ILE A 83 -0.18 -11.98 6.48
CA ILE A 83 -0.02 -10.56 6.19
C ILE A 83 1.40 -10.16 6.57
N ASP A 84 2.16 -9.68 5.59
CA ASP A 84 3.47 -9.08 5.82
C ASP A 84 3.47 -7.61 5.38
N SER A 85 4.28 -6.80 6.07
CA SER A 85 4.47 -5.38 5.74
C SER A 85 5.93 -5.09 5.44
N THR A 86 6.20 -4.80 4.17
CA THR A 86 7.54 -4.41 3.73
C THR A 86 7.62 -2.88 3.61
N HIS A 87 8.66 -2.30 4.22
CA HIS A 87 8.91 -0.87 4.12
C HIS A 87 9.74 -0.55 2.87
N VAL A 88 9.25 0.36 2.05
CA VAL A 88 9.94 0.83 0.84
C VAL A 88 10.30 2.30 1.01
N LYS A 89 11.58 2.61 0.87
CA LYS A 89 12.08 3.98 0.98
C LYS A 89 11.48 4.88 -0.12
N ALA A 90 10.94 6.03 0.27
CA ALA A 90 10.45 7.07 -0.64
C ALA A 90 11.62 7.93 -1.16
N SER A 91 11.44 8.61 -2.31
CA SER A 91 12.40 9.57 -2.91
C SER A 91 12.06 10.95 -2.40
N ALA A 92 11.99 11.03 -1.09
CA ALA A 92 11.87 12.25 -0.35
C ALA A 92 13.19 12.51 0.37
N ASN A 93 13.65 13.75 0.28
CA ASN A 93 14.82 14.17 1.04
C ASN A 93 14.41 14.30 2.52
N LYS A 94 15.06 13.52 3.39
CA LYS A 94 14.87 13.54 4.86
C LYS A 94 15.05 14.92 5.50
N LYS A 95 15.73 15.86 4.84
CA LYS A 95 15.94 17.24 5.30
C LYS A 95 14.86 18.23 4.81
N LYS A 96 14.04 17.86 3.83
CA LYS A 96 12.98 18.74 3.27
C LYS A 96 11.61 18.31 3.77
N TYR A 97 11.22 18.81 4.94
CA TYR A 97 9.92 18.51 5.56
C TYR A 97 9.27 19.75 6.17
N THR A 98 7.95 19.68 6.35
CA THR A 98 7.14 20.53 7.23
C THR A 98 6.73 19.73 8.46
N LYS A 99 6.48 20.43 9.56
CA LYS A 99 5.98 19.84 10.80
C LYS A 99 4.50 20.16 10.85
N GLU A 100 3.67 19.12 10.87
CA GLU A 100 2.22 19.26 10.94
C GLU A 100 1.72 18.56 12.20
N ILE A 101 0.76 19.20 12.86
CA ILE A 101 0.12 18.66 14.05
C ILE A 101 -1.09 17.88 13.56
N ILE A 102 -1.01 16.56 13.66
CA ILE A 102 -2.11 15.68 13.29
C ILE A 102 -2.80 15.23 14.57
N GLU A 103 -4.13 15.29 14.59
CA GLU A 103 -4.92 14.66 15.63
C GLU A 103 -4.74 13.16 15.52
N GLN A 104 -4.25 12.54 16.59
CA GLN A 104 -4.10 11.10 16.62
C GLN A 104 -5.51 10.53 16.73
N GLU A 105 -5.98 9.88 15.66
CA GLU A 105 -7.24 9.15 15.69
C GLU A 105 -7.19 8.19 16.89
N ALA A 106 -8.08 8.42 17.84
CA ALA A 106 -8.21 7.58 19.01
C ALA A 106 -8.52 6.17 18.51
N ARG A 107 -7.69 5.21 18.92
CA ARG A 107 -7.79 3.80 18.53
C ARG A 107 -9.26 3.37 18.61
N ILE A 108 -9.87 3.11 17.46
CA ILE A 108 -11.24 2.58 17.34
C ILE A 108 -11.44 1.37 18.28
N TYR A 109 -10.37 0.58 18.48
CA TYR A 109 -10.33 -0.54 19.40
C TYR A 109 -10.47 -0.13 20.88
N GLN A 110 -9.88 0.99 21.28
CA GLN A 110 -9.93 1.48 22.65
C GLN A 110 -11.33 1.99 23.01
N GLU A 111 -12.03 2.61 22.07
CA GLU A 111 -13.43 2.99 22.26
C GLU A 111 -14.34 1.77 22.42
N LYS A 112 -14.18 0.73 21.58
CA LYS A 112 -14.90 -0.54 21.71
C LYS A 112 -14.63 -1.23 23.05
N LEU A 113 -13.36 -1.28 23.48
CA LEU A 113 -12.98 -1.85 24.77
C LEU A 113 -13.60 -1.09 25.95
N GLU A 114 -13.60 0.25 25.90
CA GLU A 114 -14.25 1.08 26.92
C GLU A 114 -15.77 0.87 26.96
N GLU A 115 -16.41 0.62 25.82
CA GLU A 115 -17.83 0.26 25.74
C GLU A 115 -18.11 -1.11 26.36
N GLU A 116 -17.29 -2.12 26.08
CA GLU A 116 -17.40 -3.45 26.70
C GLU A 116 -17.22 -3.38 28.23
N ILE A 117 -16.20 -2.66 28.70
CA ILE A 117 -15.95 -2.46 30.14
C ILE A 117 -17.13 -1.76 30.81
N ASN A 118 -17.76 -0.79 30.14
CA ASN A 118 -18.92 -0.10 30.70
C ASN A 118 -20.14 -1.02 30.81
N LYS A 119 -20.39 -1.88 29.82
CA LYS A 119 -21.47 -2.89 29.90
C LYS A 119 -21.26 -3.84 31.08
N ASP A 120 -20.04 -4.30 31.30
CA ASP A 120 -19.70 -5.16 32.45
C ASP A 120 -19.90 -4.42 33.80
N ARG A 121 -19.52 -3.15 33.87
CA ARG A 121 -19.73 -2.32 35.06
C ARG A 121 -21.22 -2.11 35.38
N GLU A 122 -22.04 -1.91 34.37
CA GLU A 122 -23.50 -1.79 34.52
C GLU A 122 -24.11 -3.09 35.05
N ALA A 123 -23.68 -4.25 34.53
CA ALA A 123 -24.10 -5.56 35.04
C ALA A 123 -23.71 -5.77 36.52
N HIS A 124 -22.60 -5.18 36.95
CA HIS A 124 -22.13 -5.20 38.33
C HIS A 124 -22.60 -3.99 39.18
N GLY A 125 -23.55 -3.18 38.70
CA GLY A 125 -24.12 -2.05 39.44
C GLY A 125 -23.15 -0.89 39.71
N LYS A 126 -22.02 -0.83 38.98
CA LYS A 126 -21.00 0.20 39.09
C LYS A 126 -21.28 1.32 38.08
N LYS A 127 -20.95 2.56 38.45
CA LYS A 127 -21.05 3.70 37.54
C LYS A 127 -20.10 3.56 36.33
N PRO A 128 -20.52 4.02 35.14
CA PRO A 128 -19.69 3.99 33.93
C PRO A 128 -18.42 4.83 34.10
N LEU A 129 -17.36 4.44 33.39
CA LEU A 129 -16.11 5.18 33.36
C LEU A 129 -16.30 6.52 32.65
N LYS A 130 -15.79 7.60 33.26
CA LYS A 130 -15.85 8.94 32.69
C LYS A 130 -14.95 8.99 31.44
N LYS A 131 -15.53 9.17 30.25
CA LYS A 131 -14.78 9.35 29.01
C LYS A 131 -13.96 10.64 29.09
N ILE A 132 -12.64 10.52 29.27
CA ILE A 132 -11.72 11.65 29.12
C ILE A 132 -11.27 11.64 27.66
N LYS A 133 -11.87 12.48 26.81
CA LYS A 133 -11.37 12.73 25.46
C LYS A 133 -10.03 13.45 25.56
N LYS A 134 -8.94 12.71 25.74
CA LYS A 134 -7.59 13.22 25.52
C LYS A 134 -7.36 13.20 24.02
N ILE A 135 -7.61 14.34 23.35
CA ILE A 135 -7.15 14.55 21.98
C ILE A 135 -5.62 14.52 22.06
N LYS A 136 -5.02 13.38 21.71
CA LYS A 136 -3.58 13.28 21.62
C LYS A 136 -3.20 13.87 20.27
N THR A 137 -2.52 14.99 20.28
CA THR A 137 -1.92 15.55 19.07
C THR A 137 -0.51 14.98 18.91
N LYS A 138 -0.14 14.63 17.69
CA LYS A 138 1.22 14.17 17.37
C LYS A 138 1.82 15.10 16.32
N GLU A 139 3.02 15.58 16.59
CA GLU A 139 3.81 16.28 15.58
C GLU A 139 4.38 15.25 14.60
N VAL A 140 3.97 15.35 13.34
CA VAL A 140 4.42 14.49 12.25
C VAL A 140 5.25 15.31 11.26
N LYS A 141 6.33 14.72 10.77
CA LYS A 141 7.14 15.31 9.70
C LYS A 141 6.56 14.88 8.36
N VAL A 142 6.05 15.83 7.59
CA VAL A 142 5.51 15.62 6.25
C VAL A 142 6.54 16.07 5.22
N SER A 143 6.83 15.25 4.21
CA SER A 143 7.81 15.64 3.20
C SER A 143 7.24 16.73 2.29
N LYS A 144 8.05 17.73 1.95
CA LYS A 144 7.70 18.71 0.91
C LYS A 144 7.66 18.10 -0.49
N THR A 145 8.44 17.04 -0.68
CA THR A 145 8.58 16.33 -1.94
C THR A 145 7.52 15.24 -1.98
N ASP A 146 7.27 14.50 -0.91
CA ASP A 146 6.38 13.34 -0.97
C ASP A 146 5.42 13.29 0.24
N PRO A 147 4.29 14.04 0.19
CA PRO A 147 3.43 14.23 1.36
C PRO A 147 2.82 12.95 1.94
N ASP A 148 2.42 11.97 1.13
CA ASP A 148 1.80 10.73 1.65
C ASP A 148 2.86 9.68 2.07
N SER A 149 4.15 10.02 2.04
CA SER A 149 5.20 9.19 2.64
C SER A 149 5.35 9.46 4.13
N GLY A 150 5.61 8.40 4.91
CA GLY A 150 5.76 8.48 6.36
C GLY A 150 7.22 8.53 6.79
N MET A 151 7.55 9.36 7.80
CA MET A 151 8.88 9.36 8.39
C MET A 151 9.06 8.14 9.29
N LEU A 152 9.87 7.18 8.83
CA LEU A 152 10.22 5.97 9.56
C LEU A 152 11.50 6.15 10.38
N ASN A 153 11.41 5.83 11.67
CA ASN A 153 12.55 5.78 12.59
C ASN A 153 12.70 4.35 13.11
N LYS A 154 13.51 3.52 12.43
CA LYS A 154 13.81 2.16 12.90
C LYS A 154 15.05 2.21 13.80
N ASN A 155 14.99 1.65 15.01
CA ASN A 155 16.04 1.72 16.03
C ASN A 155 17.45 1.49 15.44
N GLY A 156 18.34 2.48 15.61
CA GLY A 156 19.72 2.45 15.13
C GLY A 156 19.93 2.76 13.64
N LYS A 157 18.86 2.84 12.84
CA LYS A 157 18.93 3.20 11.41
C LYS A 157 18.59 4.67 11.18
N GLU A 158 19.07 5.17 10.04
CA GLU A 158 18.81 6.53 9.62
C GLU A 158 17.31 6.79 9.41
N LYS A 159 16.87 7.99 9.80
CA LYS A 159 15.50 8.47 9.57
C LYS A 159 15.26 8.67 8.08
N ILE A 160 14.30 7.93 7.53
CA ILE A 160 13.95 7.96 6.12
C ILE A 160 12.45 8.12 5.93
N PHE A 161 12.06 8.80 4.86
CA PHE A 161 10.69 8.74 4.37
C PHE A 161 10.47 7.40 3.68
N ALA A 162 9.35 6.73 3.95
CA ALA A 162 9.03 5.41 3.43
C ALA A 162 7.50 5.20 3.33
N TYR A 163 7.13 4.13 2.63
CA TYR A 163 5.79 3.54 2.64
C TYR A 163 5.83 2.16 3.25
N SER A 164 4.71 1.74 3.82
CA SER A 164 4.45 0.36 4.24
C SER A 164 3.58 -0.32 3.19
N PHE A 165 4.12 -1.36 2.56
CA PHE A 165 3.41 -2.22 1.62
C PHE A 165 2.92 -3.45 2.36
N HIS A 166 1.63 -3.48 2.66
CA HIS A 166 0.95 -4.62 3.27
C HIS A 166 0.48 -5.54 2.16
N THR A 167 0.90 -6.80 2.20
CA THR A 167 0.43 -7.84 1.28
C THR A 167 -0.21 -8.95 2.09
N ALA A 168 -1.44 -9.31 1.73
CA ALA A 168 -2.12 -10.47 2.25
C ALA A 168 -2.02 -11.61 1.22
N CYS A 169 -1.54 -12.77 1.64
CA CYS A 169 -1.49 -13.95 0.80
C CYS A 169 -2.04 -15.19 1.52
N ASP A 170 -2.53 -16.14 0.75
CA ASP A 170 -2.88 -17.45 1.27
C ASP A 170 -1.64 -18.35 1.42
N LYS A 171 -1.88 -19.57 1.92
CA LYS A 171 -0.84 -20.60 2.06
C LYS A 171 -0.24 -21.05 0.71
N ASN A 172 -1.01 -20.95 -0.37
CA ASN A 172 -0.59 -21.36 -1.71
C ASN A 172 0.18 -20.25 -2.45
N GLY A 173 0.31 -19.06 -1.84
CA GLY A 173 1.02 -17.91 -2.41
C GLY A 173 0.17 -17.00 -3.30
N PHE A 174 -1.16 -17.20 -3.35
CA PHE A 174 -2.06 -16.26 -4.00
C PHE A 174 -2.17 -14.97 -3.19
N VAL A 175 -1.99 -13.84 -3.87
CA VAL A 175 -2.19 -12.53 -3.27
C VAL A 175 -3.69 -12.27 -3.18
N LEU A 176 -4.19 -12.08 -1.95
CA LEU A 176 -5.59 -11.79 -1.64
C LEU A 176 -5.87 -10.29 -1.65
N GLY A 177 -4.86 -9.48 -1.32
CA GLY A 177 -4.98 -8.04 -1.29
C GLY A 177 -3.66 -7.36 -1.01
N VAL A 178 -3.58 -6.10 -1.42
CA VAL A 178 -2.43 -5.24 -1.16
C VAL A 178 -2.94 -3.89 -0.67
N LYS A 179 -2.28 -3.33 0.35
CA LYS A 179 -2.53 -1.98 0.83
C LYS A 179 -1.21 -1.24 0.98
N VAL A 180 -1.17 0.01 0.53
CA VAL A 180 0.01 0.87 0.67
C VAL A 180 -0.37 2.04 1.54
N GLU A 181 0.40 2.25 2.61
CA GLU A 181 0.19 3.35 3.54
C GLU A 181 1.51 4.07 3.84
N ALA A 182 1.43 5.24 4.46
CA ALA A 182 2.60 5.94 4.94
C ALA A 182 3.31 5.13 6.04
N ALA A 183 4.64 5.06 6.02
CA ALA A 183 5.39 4.19 6.94
C ALA A 183 5.30 4.56 8.44
N ASN A 184 4.72 5.71 8.77
CA ASN A 184 4.48 6.19 10.13
C ASN A 184 3.07 5.83 10.65
N VAL A 185 2.26 5.15 9.84
CA VAL A 185 0.96 4.57 10.20
C VAL A 185 1.19 3.12 10.65
N HIS A 186 0.64 2.79 11.82
CA HIS A 186 0.79 1.50 12.50
C HIS A 186 -0.54 1.07 13.11
#